data_AF-A0AAD2H8W4-F1
#
_entry.id   AF-A0AAD2H8W4-F1
#
_cell.length_a   1.000
_cell.length_b   1.000
_cell.length_c   1.000
_cell.angle_alpha   90.00
_cell.angle_beta   90.00
_cell.angle_gamma   90.00
#
_symmetry.space_group_name_H-M   'P 1'
#
loop_
_entity.id
_entity.type
_entity.pdbx_description
1 polymer ?
#
loop_
_entity_poly.entity_id
_entity_poly.type
_entity_poly.pdbx_seq_one_letter_code
_entity_poly.pdbx_strand_id
1 'polypeptide(L)'
;MLLKSSDFITHDITPDSVFEGCSTSPEPGTYALELVLRKWFPVEHSRELRCFVRQNELIGICQRDTNYYEFLNDPATQTTIVSSVFELWGQKIRDEWQGPPDYVFDFLLTRDLKRGHVLDFNPYAPRTDPLLFEYEELRRSEGSEPEFRIVDSRSHPAATRNAPAHQHNMLPFEALSLSNGQSIEEFSGKWK
;
A
#
# COMPACT_ATOMS: atom_id res chain seq x y z
N MET A 1 -3.24 -22.51 5.25
CA MET A 1 -2.70 -21.91 6.48
C MET A 1 -1.98 -20.61 6.09
N LEU A 2 -2.69 -19.47 6.07
CA LEU A 2 -2.18 -18.21 5.50
C LEU A 2 -1.40 -17.36 6.53
N LEU A 3 -1.89 -17.29 7.77
CA LEU A 3 -1.31 -16.42 8.80
C LEU A 3 0.08 -16.90 9.25
N LYS A 4 0.26 -18.21 9.42
CA LYS A 4 1.51 -18.82 9.91
C LYS A 4 2.65 -18.77 8.88
N SER A 5 2.35 -18.50 7.62
CA SER A 5 3.32 -18.48 6.52
C SER A 5 3.67 -17.08 6.04
N SER A 6 3.19 -16.04 6.73
CA SER A 6 3.43 -14.65 6.33
C SER A 6 4.54 -14.03 7.17
N ASP A 7 5.52 -13.47 6.49
CA ASP A 7 6.62 -12.72 7.11
C ASP A 7 6.12 -11.38 7.67
N PHE A 8 5.09 -10.78 7.06
CA PHE A 8 4.42 -9.58 7.62
C PHE A 8 3.75 -9.88 8.96
N ILE A 9 3.05 -11.01 9.07
CA ILE A 9 2.43 -11.39 10.35
C ILE A 9 3.50 -11.73 11.38
N THR A 10 4.58 -12.40 10.97
CA THR A 10 5.71 -12.70 11.86
C THR A 10 6.34 -11.41 12.40
N HIS A 11 6.47 -10.39 11.56
CA HIS A 11 6.91 -9.04 11.96
C HIS A 11 5.92 -8.40 12.94
N ASP A 12 4.62 -8.42 12.65
CA ASP A 12 3.57 -7.78 13.43
C ASP A 12 3.37 -8.39 14.83
N ILE A 13 3.67 -9.68 15.02
CA ILE A 13 3.51 -10.38 16.32
C ILE A 13 4.78 -10.34 17.18
N THR A 14 5.90 -9.90 16.63
CA THR A 14 7.20 -9.92 17.31
C THR A 14 7.49 -8.53 17.90
N PRO A 15 7.49 -8.37 19.24
CA PRO A 15 7.67 -7.06 19.88
C PRO A 15 8.95 -6.34 19.46
N ASP A 16 10.03 -7.08 19.27
CA ASP A 16 11.34 -6.53 18.90
C ASP A 16 11.34 -5.90 17.51
N SER A 17 10.48 -6.37 16.60
CA SER A 17 10.44 -5.88 15.23
C SER A 17 9.29 -4.90 14.95
N VAL A 18 8.13 -5.08 15.60
CA VAL A 18 6.94 -4.24 15.34
C VAL A 18 7.14 -2.79 15.78
N PHE A 19 7.93 -2.57 16.84
CA PHE A 19 8.28 -1.24 17.36
C PHE A 19 9.68 -0.77 16.93
N GLU A 20 10.33 -1.46 16.01
CA GLU A 20 11.64 -1.09 15.51
C GLU A 20 11.59 0.30 14.83
N GLY A 21 12.41 1.23 15.32
CA GLY A 21 12.45 2.62 14.82
C GLY A 21 11.51 3.58 15.56
N CYS A 22 10.70 3.11 16.51
CA CYS A 22 9.94 3.98 17.40
C CYS A 22 10.87 4.62 18.44
N SER A 23 10.67 5.92 18.72
CA SER A 23 11.42 6.65 19.75
C SER A 23 11.01 6.30 21.18
N THR A 24 9.85 5.67 21.35
CA THR A 24 9.29 5.25 22.63
C THR A 24 8.99 3.76 22.58
N SER A 25 9.38 3.04 23.62
CA SER A 25 8.95 1.66 23.81
C SER A 25 7.52 1.67 24.36
N PRO A 26 6.66 0.72 23.95
CA PRO A 26 5.32 0.60 24.50
C PRO A 26 5.39 0.36 26.02
N GLU A 27 4.46 0.96 26.76
CA GLU A 27 4.28 0.68 28.18
C GLU A 27 3.99 -0.82 28.38
N PRO A 28 4.56 -1.48 29.40
CA PRO A 28 4.31 -2.89 29.66
C PRO A 28 2.82 -3.21 29.75
N GLY A 29 2.34 -4.15 28.91
CA GLY A 29 0.94 -4.59 28.89
C GLY A 29 0.01 -3.81 27.95
N THR A 30 0.52 -2.83 27.19
CA THR A 30 -0.28 -2.07 26.20
C THR A 30 -0.34 -2.72 24.82
N TYR A 31 0.57 -3.65 24.54
CA TYR A 31 0.61 -4.38 23.27
C TYR A 31 -0.17 -5.69 23.40
N ALA A 32 -1.42 -5.67 22.95
CA ALA A 32 -2.29 -6.83 22.84
C ALA A 32 -2.51 -7.15 21.36
N LEU A 33 -2.27 -8.41 20.98
CA LEU A 33 -2.50 -8.85 19.61
C LEU A 33 -3.99 -8.95 19.32
N GLU A 34 -4.40 -8.47 18.15
CA GLU A 34 -5.77 -8.54 17.67
C GLU A 34 -5.84 -9.37 16.38
N LEU A 35 -6.89 -10.18 16.27
CA LEU A 35 -7.21 -10.89 15.02
C LEU A 35 -8.33 -10.14 14.29
N VAL A 36 -7.95 -9.42 13.24
CA VAL A 36 -8.89 -8.67 12.40
C VAL A 36 -9.40 -9.54 11.26
N LEU A 37 -10.70 -9.84 11.25
CA LEU A 37 -11.35 -10.56 10.15
C LEU A 37 -12.14 -9.59 9.28
N ARG A 38 -11.60 -9.27 8.10
CA ARG A 38 -12.29 -8.44 7.10
C ARG A 38 -13.15 -9.34 6.21
N LYS A 39 -14.37 -8.89 5.90
CA LYS A 39 -15.23 -9.59 4.94
C LYS A 39 -14.52 -9.62 3.59
N TRP A 40 -14.33 -10.82 3.03
CA TRP A 40 -13.80 -10.96 1.68
C TRP A 40 -14.81 -10.47 0.65
N PHE A 41 -14.33 -9.73 -0.35
CA PHE A 41 -15.08 -9.32 -1.52
C PHE A 41 -14.11 -9.16 -2.71
N PRO A 42 -14.59 -9.28 -3.96
CA PRO A 42 -13.75 -9.03 -5.13
C PRO A 42 -13.35 -7.56 -5.16
N VAL A 43 -12.05 -7.31 -4.97
CA VAL A 43 -11.44 -5.98 -5.10
C VAL A 43 -10.97 -5.80 -6.54
N GLU A 44 -11.22 -4.61 -7.09
CA GLU A 44 -10.65 -4.23 -8.38
C GLU A 44 -9.37 -3.45 -8.14
N HIS A 45 -8.23 -4.12 -8.30
CA HIS A 45 -6.91 -3.59 -7.98
C HIS A 45 -6.56 -2.33 -8.77
N SER A 46 -7.14 -2.14 -9.96
CA SER A 46 -6.93 -0.95 -10.78
C SER A 46 -7.45 0.36 -10.15
N ARG A 47 -8.27 0.26 -9.10
CA ARG A 47 -8.87 1.39 -8.37
C ARG A 47 -8.32 1.53 -6.96
N GLU A 48 -7.34 0.70 -6.60
CA GLU A 48 -6.62 0.84 -5.33
C GLU A 48 -5.51 1.87 -5.46
N LEU A 49 -5.46 2.77 -4.49
CA LEU A 49 -4.51 3.87 -4.42
C LEU A 49 -3.77 3.83 -3.08
N ARG A 50 -2.51 4.24 -3.10
CA ARG A 50 -1.75 4.57 -1.90
C ARG A 50 -1.61 6.09 -1.82
N CYS A 51 -1.97 6.65 -0.67
CA CYS A 51 -2.02 8.07 -0.43
C CYS A 51 -1.07 8.45 0.70
N PHE A 52 -0.26 9.48 0.50
CA PHE A 52 0.78 9.92 1.43
C PHE A 52 0.38 11.25 2.04
N VAL A 53 0.29 11.28 3.37
CA VAL A 53 -0.01 12.47 4.16
C VAL A 53 1.20 12.83 5.00
N ARG A 54 1.57 14.10 4.97
CA ARG A 54 2.68 14.62 5.77
C ARG A 54 2.32 16.01 6.26
N GLN A 55 2.63 16.31 7.51
CA GLN A 55 2.31 17.57 8.17
C GLN A 55 0.82 17.94 8.03
N ASN A 56 -0.04 16.92 8.08
CA ASN A 56 -1.49 17.04 7.89
C ASN A 56 -1.92 17.55 6.48
N GLU A 57 -1.07 17.34 5.47
CA GLU A 57 -1.33 17.65 4.07
C GLU A 57 -1.21 16.40 3.21
N LEU A 58 -2.17 16.18 2.31
CA LEU A 58 -2.11 15.11 1.32
C LEU A 58 -1.13 15.52 0.21
N ILE A 59 0.04 14.88 0.19
CA ILE A 59 1.17 15.28 -0.66
C ILE A 59 1.36 14.41 -1.90
N GLY A 60 0.83 13.18 -1.89
CA GLY A 60 1.04 12.23 -2.98
C GLY A 60 -0.02 11.15 -3.04
N ILE A 61 -0.34 10.73 -4.25
CA ILE A 61 -1.27 9.64 -4.57
C ILE A 61 -0.60 8.78 -5.65
N CYS A 62 -0.62 7.46 -5.52
CA CYS A 62 -0.24 6.57 -6.61
C CYS A 62 -1.12 5.32 -6.69
N GLN A 63 -1.11 4.66 -7.84
CA GLN A 63 -1.71 3.33 -7.97
C GLN A 63 -1.04 2.32 -7.03
N ARG A 64 -1.85 1.48 -6.38
CA ARG A 64 -1.37 0.47 -5.42
C ARG A 64 -0.84 -0.79 -6.13
N ASP A 65 -1.53 -1.20 -7.19
CA ASP A 65 -1.09 -2.25 -8.11
C ASP A 65 -0.20 -1.63 -9.18
N THR A 66 0.93 -2.25 -9.49
CA THR A 66 1.92 -1.74 -10.46
C THR A 66 1.65 -2.21 -11.89
N ASN A 67 0.49 -2.80 -12.15
CA ASN A 67 0.02 -3.09 -13.51
C ASN A 67 -0.31 -1.82 -14.32
N TYR A 68 -0.20 -1.91 -15.64
CA TYR A 68 -0.63 -0.87 -16.57
C TYR A 68 -2.15 -0.93 -16.79
N TYR A 69 -2.82 0.21 -16.56
CA TYR A 69 -4.23 0.38 -16.85
C TYR A 69 -4.45 1.57 -17.77
N GLU A 70 -4.96 1.30 -18.97
CA GLU A 70 -5.12 2.31 -20.03
C GLU A 70 -5.99 3.50 -19.58
N PHE A 71 -7.08 3.25 -18.86
CA PHE A 71 -7.99 4.31 -18.41
C PHE A 71 -7.33 5.33 -17.47
N LEU A 72 -6.27 4.95 -16.75
CA LEU A 72 -5.54 5.88 -15.87
C LEU A 72 -4.77 6.94 -16.66
N ASN A 73 -4.48 6.72 -17.95
CA ASN A 73 -3.80 7.71 -18.80
C ASN A 73 -4.73 8.83 -19.29
N ASP A 74 -6.05 8.68 -19.14
CA ASP A 74 -7.00 9.74 -19.49
C ASP A 74 -6.90 10.91 -18.47
N PRO A 75 -6.58 12.14 -18.91
CA PRO A 75 -6.41 13.27 -17.98
C PRO A 75 -7.67 13.58 -17.18
N ALA A 76 -8.86 13.45 -17.77
CA ALA A 76 -10.12 13.71 -17.07
C ALA A 76 -10.36 12.70 -15.94
N THR A 77 -9.99 11.44 -16.18
CA THR A 77 -9.97 10.38 -15.16
C THR A 77 -9.00 10.73 -14.03
N GLN A 78 -7.77 11.13 -14.34
CA GLN A 78 -6.78 11.52 -13.33
C GLN A 78 -7.28 12.68 -12.46
N THR A 79 -7.81 13.74 -13.09
CA THR A 79 -8.43 14.87 -12.37
C THR A 79 -9.55 14.39 -11.45
N THR A 80 -10.44 13.51 -11.95
CA THR A 80 -11.54 12.97 -11.14
C THR A 80 -11.03 12.22 -9.91
N ILE A 81 -10.01 11.37 -10.09
CA ILE A 81 -9.40 10.59 -9.00
C ILE A 81 -8.81 11.54 -7.95
N VAL A 82 -7.95 12.48 -8.38
CA VAL A 82 -7.26 13.40 -7.47
C VAL A 82 -8.26 14.24 -6.69
N SER A 83 -9.23 14.87 -7.37
CA SER A 83 -10.25 15.67 -6.70
C SER A 83 -11.08 14.86 -5.71
N SER A 84 -11.48 13.64 -6.08
CA SER A 84 -12.31 12.79 -5.22
C SER A 84 -11.54 12.31 -3.99
N VAL A 85 -10.28 11.90 -4.14
CA VAL A 85 -9.43 11.48 -3.01
C VAL A 85 -9.15 12.67 -2.10
N PHE A 86 -8.81 13.84 -2.65
CA PHE A 86 -8.56 15.04 -1.86
C PHE A 86 -9.78 15.47 -1.05
N GLU A 87 -10.97 15.49 -1.67
CA GLU A 87 -12.23 15.82 -1.00
C GLU A 87 -12.57 14.82 0.10
N LEU A 88 -12.52 13.51 -0.21
CA LEU A 88 -12.83 12.45 0.76
C LEU A 88 -11.85 12.43 1.92
N TRP A 89 -10.56 12.64 1.65
CA TRP A 89 -9.55 12.77 2.68
C TRP A 89 -9.85 13.95 3.61
N GLY A 90 -10.07 15.15 3.04
CA GLY A 90 -10.34 16.33 3.84
C GLY A 90 -11.60 16.19 4.69
N GLN A 91 -12.69 15.67 4.13
CA GLN A 91 -13.99 15.60 4.81
C GLN A 91 -14.16 14.43 5.77
N LYS A 92 -13.47 13.30 5.54
CA LYS A 92 -13.74 12.04 6.25
C LYS A 92 -12.55 11.46 6.98
N ILE A 93 -11.33 11.87 6.64
CA ILE A 93 -10.11 11.32 7.22
C ILE A 93 -9.42 12.38 8.06
N ARG A 94 -9.01 13.50 7.45
CA ARG A 94 -8.19 14.53 8.10
C ARG A 94 -8.83 15.06 9.39
N ASP A 95 -10.10 15.44 9.32
CA ASP A 95 -10.78 16.12 10.44
C ASP A 95 -11.13 15.16 11.59
N GLU A 96 -11.20 13.84 11.32
CA GLU A 96 -11.49 12.78 12.31
C GLU A 96 -10.22 12.09 12.83
N TRP A 97 -9.06 12.38 12.22
CA TRP A 97 -7.81 11.71 12.51
C TRP A 97 -7.20 12.21 13.83
N GLN A 98 -6.94 11.26 14.74
CA GLN A 98 -6.35 11.53 16.06
C GLN A 98 -4.91 11.01 16.18
N GLY A 99 -4.35 10.47 15.09
CA GLY A 99 -3.00 9.94 15.06
C GLY A 99 -1.93 10.99 14.73
N PRO A 100 -0.69 10.55 14.46
CA PRO A 100 0.40 11.42 14.01
C PRO A 100 0.05 12.18 12.72
N PRO A 101 0.61 13.37 12.48
CA PRO A 101 0.30 14.18 11.29
C PRO A 101 0.84 13.57 9.98
N ASP A 102 1.73 12.58 10.08
CA ASP A 102 2.39 11.91 8.97
C ASP A 102 1.92 10.46 8.92
N TYR A 103 1.22 10.07 7.86
CA TYR A 103 0.70 8.73 7.69
C TYR A 103 0.49 8.40 6.21
N VAL A 104 0.36 7.11 5.92
CA VAL A 104 0.01 6.59 4.61
C VAL A 104 -1.33 5.89 4.74
N PHE A 105 -2.22 6.03 3.76
CA PHE A 105 -3.45 5.25 3.74
C PHE A 105 -3.70 4.65 2.36
N ASP A 106 -4.21 3.43 2.36
CA ASP A 106 -4.63 2.74 1.15
C ASP A 106 -6.13 2.96 0.96
N PHE A 107 -6.54 3.27 -0.26
CA PHE A 107 -7.90 3.69 -0.58
C PHE A 107 -8.43 2.95 -1.81
N LEU A 108 -9.65 2.43 -1.73
CA LEU A 108 -10.33 1.79 -2.86
C LEU A 108 -11.46 2.68 -3.37
N LEU A 109 -11.27 3.25 -4.56
CA LEU A 109 -12.34 4.01 -5.23
C LEU A 109 -13.44 3.09 -5.76
N THR A 110 -14.67 3.58 -5.83
CA THR A 110 -15.80 2.95 -6.51
C THR A 110 -15.69 3.07 -8.04
N ARG A 111 -16.55 2.38 -8.78
CA ARG A 111 -16.49 2.35 -10.27
C ARG A 111 -16.66 3.72 -10.93
N ASP A 112 -17.36 4.63 -10.27
CA ASP A 112 -17.54 6.01 -10.72
C ASP A 112 -16.35 6.93 -10.38
N LEU A 113 -15.33 6.41 -9.68
CA LEU A 113 -14.12 7.10 -9.21
C LEU A 113 -14.39 8.30 -8.29
N LYS A 114 -15.62 8.43 -7.76
CA LYS A 114 -16.06 9.59 -6.96
C LYS A 114 -16.28 9.29 -5.49
N ARG A 115 -16.39 8.01 -5.14
CA ARG A 115 -16.54 7.53 -3.77
C ARG A 115 -15.50 6.46 -3.53
N GLY A 116 -15.33 6.05 -2.29
CA GLY A 116 -14.42 4.98 -1.94
C GLY A 116 -14.47 4.66 -0.46
N HIS A 117 -13.59 3.79 -0.03
CA HIS A 117 -13.38 3.49 1.37
C HIS A 117 -11.90 3.25 1.64
N VAL A 118 -11.49 3.57 2.87
CA VAL A 118 -10.16 3.28 3.36
C VAL A 118 -10.02 1.76 3.49
N LEU A 119 -8.94 1.23 2.93
CA LEU A 119 -8.54 -0.15 3.09
C LEU A 119 -7.64 -0.30 4.31
N ASP A 120 -6.65 0.58 4.47
CA ASP A 120 -5.66 0.44 5.53
C ASP A 120 -4.96 1.76 5.86
N PHE A 121 -4.42 1.87 7.07
CA PHE A 121 -3.53 2.96 7.48
C PHE A 121 -2.16 2.38 7.84
N ASN A 122 -1.10 3.06 7.39
CA ASN A 122 0.27 2.64 7.55
C ASN A 122 1.13 3.83 8.05
N PRO A 123 2.21 3.57 8.81
CA PRO A 123 3.14 4.62 9.20
C PRO A 123 3.79 5.28 7.97
N TYR A 124 4.00 6.60 8.02
CA TYR A 124 4.87 7.30 7.07
C TYR A 124 6.33 7.01 7.42
N ALA A 125 6.85 5.90 6.92
CA ALA A 125 8.19 5.42 7.24
C ALA A 125 8.74 4.51 6.12
N PRO A 126 10.06 4.36 5.97
CA PRO A 126 10.67 3.51 4.93
C PRO A 126 10.19 2.05 4.90
N ARG A 127 9.64 1.54 6.01
CA ARG A 127 9.03 0.20 6.08
C ARG A 127 7.78 0.08 5.19
N THR A 128 7.02 1.16 5.05
CA THR A 128 5.82 1.20 4.20
C THR A 128 6.27 1.44 2.76
N ASP A 129 6.11 0.45 1.89
CA ASP A 129 6.52 0.52 0.47
C ASP A 129 6.00 1.81 -0.22
N PRO A 130 6.87 2.70 -0.74
CA PRO A 130 6.47 3.94 -1.37
C PRO A 130 5.95 3.76 -2.81
N LEU A 131 6.07 2.55 -3.38
CA LEU A 131 5.58 2.16 -4.70
C LEU A 131 6.16 2.99 -5.85
N LEU A 132 5.43 4.01 -6.31
CA LEU A 132 5.82 4.89 -7.42
C LEU A 132 6.54 6.16 -6.94
N PHE A 133 6.80 6.27 -5.65
CA PHE A 133 7.52 7.36 -5.03
C PHE A 133 8.80 6.90 -4.35
N GLU A 134 9.61 7.87 -3.96
CA GLU A 134 10.70 7.74 -3.00
C GLU A 134 10.41 8.61 -1.76
N TYR A 135 10.76 8.15 -0.56
CA TYR A 135 10.50 8.95 0.65
C TYR A 135 11.23 10.29 0.67
N GLU A 136 12.40 10.37 0.05
CA GLU A 136 13.18 11.61 0.01
C GLU A 136 12.53 12.71 -0.85
N GLU A 137 11.80 12.36 -1.90
CA GLU A 137 11.04 13.35 -2.68
C GLU A 137 9.74 13.73 -1.98
N LEU A 138 9.03 12.78 -1.36
CA LEU A 138 7.82 13.07 -0.59
C LEU A 138 8.10 14.05 0.57
N ARG A 139 9.29 13.97 1.18
CA ARG A 139 9.75 14.93 2.21
C ARG A 139 9.99 16.35 1.68
N ARG A 140 10.24 16.51 0.38
CA ARG A 140 10.50 17.80 -0.27
C ARG A 140 9.26 18.37 -0.95
N SER A 141 8.11 17.69 -0.86
CA SER A 141 6.86 18.22 -1.39
C SER A 141 6.44 19.46 -0.60
N GLU A 142 6.27 20.59 -1.30
CA GLU A 142 5.85 21.89 -0.77
C GLU A 142 4.60 22.42 -1.49
N GLY A 143 3.88 21.56 -2.23
CA GLY A 143 2.72 21.94 -3.05
C GLY A 143 1.39 21.84 -2.31
N SER A 144 0.43 22.70 -2.66
CA SER A 144 -0.95 22.63 -2.15
C SER A 144 -1.78 21.51 -2.77
N GLU A 145 -1.32 20.93 -3.89
CA GLU A 145 -1.99 19.84 -4.60
C GLU A 145 -1.13 18.58 -4.54
N PRO A 146 -1.74 17.40 -4.29
CA PRO A 146 -1.01 16.15 -4.27
C PRO A 146 -0.51 15.75 -5.65
N GLU A 147 0.72 15.27 -5.72
CA GLU A 147 1.25 14.66 -6.95
C GLU A 147 0.56 13.30 -7.19
N PHE A 148 0.04 13.08 -8.41
CA PHE A 148 -0.55 11.80 -8.78
C PHE A 148 0.34 11.02 -9.75
N ARG A 149 0.76 9.82 -9.35
CA ARG A 149 1.60 8.93 -10.17
C ARG A 149 0.89 7.66 -10.56
N ILE A 150 1.06 7.29 -11.83
CA ILE A 150 0.51 6.07 -12.43
C ILE A 150 1.60 5.33 -13.18
N VAL A 151 1.31 4.07 -13.50
CA VAL A 151 2.03 3.31 -14.52
C VAL A 151 1.44 3.73 -15.87
N ASP A 152 2.16 4.61 -16.55
CA ASP A 152 1.75 5.25 -17.81
C ASP A 152 1.87 4.32 -19.03
N SER A 153 2.58 3.20 -18.91
CA SER A 153 2.88 2.31 -20.01
C SER A 153 3.20 0.91 -19.53
N ARG A 154 3.02 -0.08 -20.41
CA ARG A 154 3.42 -1.48 -20.14
C ARG A 154 4.93 -1.64 -19.96
N SER A 155 5.71 -0.70 -20.49
CA SER A 155 7.17 -0.63 -20.37
C SER A 155 7.65 0.09 -19.11
N HIS A 156 6.74 0.68 -18.32
CA HIS A 156 7.11 1.41 -17.11
C HIS A 156 7.93 0.51 -16.17
N PRO A 157 9.01 1.01 -15.53
CA PRO A 157 9.87 0.20 -14.66
C PRO A 157 9.11 -0.53 -13.54
N ALA A 158 8.07 0.09 -12.98
CA ALA A 158 7.24 -0.54 -11.95
C ALA A 158 6.36 -1.69 -12.50
N ALA A 159 6.00 -1.66 -13.78
CA ALA A 159 5.22 -2.72 -14.44
C ALA A 159 6.09 -3.89 -14.90
N THR A 160 7.37 -3.65 -15.16
CA THR A 160 8.33 -4.67 -15.60
C THR A 160 9.08 -5.34 -14.45
N ARG A 161 8.89 -4.86 -13.21
CA ARG A 161 9.30 -5.59 -12.01
C ARG A 161 8.51 -6.90 -11.96
N ASN A 162 9.18 -8.01 -12.31
CA ASN A 162 8.60 -9.36 -12.31
C ASN A 162 8.10 -9.85 -10.93
N ALA A 163 8.23 -9.02 -9.88
CA ALA A 163 7.80 -9.34 -8.54
C ALA A 163 7.48 -8.11 -7.68
N PRO A 164 6.30 -8.06 -7.01
CA PRO A 164 6.12 -7.30 -5.77
C PRO A 164 7.25 -7.57 -4.79
N ALA A 165 7.72 -6.55 -4.06
CA ALA A 165 8.84 -6.65 -3.12
C ALA A 165 8.67 -7.76 -2.06
N HIS A 166 7.44 -8.22 -1.81
CA HIS A 166 7.10 -9.25 -0.82
C HIS A 166 6.22 -10.38 -1.38
N GLN A 167 6.48 -10.83 -2.61
CA GLN A 167 5.71 -11.91 -3.27
C GLN A 167 5.53 -13.19 -2.45
N HIS A 168 6.48 -13.53 -1.58
CA HIS A 168 6.40 -14.73 -0.72
C HIS A 168 5.16 -14.70 0.21
N ASN A 169 4.66 -13.50 0.56
CA ASN A 169 3.45 -13.32 1.37
C ASN A 169 2.15 -13.47 0.58
N MET A 170 2.22 -13.51 -0.76
CA MET A 170 1.06 -13.60 -1.66
C MET A 170 0.78 -15.04 -2.12
N LEU A 171 1.60 -16.01 -1.70
CA LEU A 171 1.51 -17.40 -2.15
C LEU A 171 1.02 -18.34 -1.03
N PRO A 172 0.13 -19.30 -1.34
CA PRO A 172 -0.21 -20.36 -0.41
C PRO A 172 1.04 -21.15 -0.01
N PHE A 173 1.15 -21.51 1.27
CA PHE A 173 2.26 -22.31 1.81
C PHE A 173 2.53 -23.59 1.00
N GLU A 174 1.50 -24.20 0.43
CA GLU A 174 1.60 -25.40 -0.43
C GLU A 174 2.47 -25.15 -1.68
N ALA A 175 2.35 -23.98 -2.31
CA ALA A 175 3.17 -23.59 -3.46
C ALA A 175 4.64 -23.36 -3.08
N LEU A 176 4.90 -22.87 -1.85
CA LEU A 176 6.25 -22.71 -1.31
C LEU A 176 6.87 -24.06 -0.92
N SER A 177 6.09 -24.98 -0.35
CA SER A 177 6.58 -26.31 0.04
C SER A 177 6.89 -27.22 -1.16
N LEU A 178 6.24 -27.00 -2.31
CA LEU A 178 6.52 -27.71 -3.56
C LEU A 178 7.83 -27.27 -4.22
N SER A 179 8.41 -26.13 -3.83
CA SER A 179 9.64 -25.62 -4.46
C SER A 179 10.90 -26.35 -4.04
N ASN A 180 10.87 -27.26 -3.05
CA ASN A 180 12.02 -28.08 -2.62
C ASN A 180 13.34 -27.31 -2.48
N GLY A 181 13.28 -26.07 -1.99
CA GLY A 181 14.46 -25.21 -1.80
C GLY A 181 15.02 -24.57 -3.08
N GLN A 182 14.31 -24.67 -4.20
CA GLN A 182 14.61 -23.91 -5.41
C GLN A 182 14.05 -22.49 -5.32
N SER A 183 14.75 -21.53 -5.93
CA SER A 183 14.25 -20.17 -6.04
C SER A 183 12.96 -20.16 -6.88
N ILE A 184 12.08 -19.19 -6.63
CA ILE A 184 10.80 -19.05 -7.32
C ILE A 184 11.01 -18.90 -8.85
N GLU A 185 12.10 -18.26 -9.25
CA GLU A 185 12.54 -18.11 -10.64
C GLU A 185 12.88 -19.48 -11.27
N GLU A 186 13.63 -20.33 -10.56
CA GLU A 186 13.96 -21.70 -11.00
C GLU A 186 12.72 -22.60 -11.10
N PHE A 187 11.71 -22.38 -10.24
CA PHE A 187 10.49 -23.17 -10.25
C PHE A 187 9.57 -22.83 -11.43
N SER A 188 9.44 -21.53 -11.76
CA SER A 188 8.64 -21.07 -12.91
C SER A 188 9.17 -21.54 -14.27
N GLY A 189 10.49 -21.74 -14.39
CA GLY A 189 11.12 -22.23 -15.62
C GLY A 189 10.84 -23.70 -15.94
N LYS A 190 10.38 -24.50 -14.97
CA LYS A 190 10.11 -25.95 -15.14
C LYS A 190 8.70 -26.28 -15.66
N TRP A 191 7.82 -25.29 -15.79
CA TRP A 191 6.43 -25.47 -16.24
C TRP A 191 6.16 -24.94 -17.66
N LYS A 192 7.20 -24.88 -18.52
CA LYS A 192 7.06 -24.71 -19.97
C LYS A 192 7.11 -26.06 -20.69
#